data_AF-A0A8J5Q7T2-F1
#
_entry.id   AF-A0A8J5Q7T2-F1
#
_cell.length_a   1.000
_cell.length_b   1.000
_cell.length_c   1.000
_cell.angle_alpha   90.00
_cell.angle_beta   90.00
_cell.angle_gamma   90.00
#
_symmetry.space_group_name_H-M   'P 1'
#
loop_
_entity.id
_entity.type
_entity.pdbx_description
1 polymer ?
#
loop_
_entity_poly.entity_id
_entity_poly.type
_entity_poly.pdbx_seq_one_letter_code
_entity_poly.pdbx_strand_id
1 'polypeptide(L)'
;MQVKGKEGSRLYKVFKPLVANNSPTQKEVQLDKQLKYWKMKNDTLAKACSYVNEERKVVELITKWKNICQMASNYLYNDFSIKIERIGGYKKFQIREWEKLKESKSYGVEEMENNFEIYVESDEFKMLSGLEQQEVIDNFNDFLKTHKPPDKDVPEFTDEFTMRDLYKLLHLDYSLVYE
;
A
#
# COMPACT_ATOMS: atom_id res chain seq x y z
N MET A 1 -12.71 -62.44 57.20
CA MET A 1 -13.02 -61.00 57.12
C MET A 1 -12.34 -60.43 55.88
N GLN A 2 -13.10 -59.71 55.04
CA GLN A 2 -12.59 -58.83 53.98
C GLN A 2 -11.64 -57.78 54.62
N VAL A 3 -10.68 -57.13 53.95
CA VAL A 3 -10.89 -56.07 52.95
C VAL A 3 -9.57 -55.74 52.23
N LYS A 4 -9.64 -55.72 50.88
CA LYS A 4 -9.02 -54.86 49.87
C LYS A 4 -7.72 -54.08 50.16
N GLY A 5 -6.79 -54.18 49.20
CA GLY A 5 -5.79 -53.14 48.89
C GLY A 5 -5.24 -53.34 47.47
N LYS A 6 -5.94 -52.82 46.47
CA LYS A 6 -5.51 -52.79 45.07
C LYS A 6 -4.43 -51.71 44.91
N GLU A 7 -3.17 -52.07 44.73
CA GLU A 7 -2.20 -51.17 44.11
C GLU A 7 -2.21 -51.39 42.60
N GLY A 8 -3.03 -50.59 41.93
CA GLY A 8 -3.08 -50.51 40.49
C GLY A 8 -1.84 -49.82 39.96
N SER A 9 -0.79 -50.59 39.68
CA SER A 9 0.25 -50.18 38.74
C SER A 9 -0.34 -50.15 37.33
N ARG A 10 -1.02 -49.04 37.00
CA ARG A 10 -1.40 -48.72 35.62
C ARG A 10 -0.11 -48.56 34.81
N LEU A 11 0.32 -49.65 34.18
CA LEU A 11 1.25 -49.61 33.06
C LEU A 11 0.60 -48.75 31.97
N TYR A 12 0.93 -47.46 31.95
CA TYR A 12 0.62 -46.61 30.81
C TYR A 12 1.36 -47.21 29.62
N LYS A 13 0.62 -47.93 28.76
CA LYS A 13 1.13 -48.36 27.46
C LYS A 13 1.42 -47.07 26.68
N VAL A 14 2.69 -46.69 26.65
CA VAL A 14 3.20 -45.67 25.73
C VAL A 14 2.85 -46.16 24.33
N PHE A 15 1.87 -45.52 23.71
CA PHE A 15 1.51 -45.78 22.32
C PHE A 15 2.73 -45.43 21.48
N LYS A 16 3.43 -46.45 20.96
CA LYS A 16 4.40 -46.26 19.90
C LYS A 16 3.62 -45.82 18.66
N PRO A 17 3.95 -44.69 18.02
CA PRO A 17 3.30 -44.33 16.77
C PRO A 17 3.49 -45.48 15.78
N LEU A 18 2.39 -45.90 15.14
CA LEU A 18 2.37 -47.00 14.16
C LEU A 18 3.12 -46.66 12.86
N VAL A 19 3.58 -45.41 12.73
CA VAL A 19 4.42 -44.95 11.63
C VAL A 19 5.83 -44.80 12.20
N ALA A 20 6.75 -45.65 11.76
CA ALA A 20 8.16 -45.43 11.99
C ALA A 20 8.50 -43.99 11.56
N ASN A 21 9.20 -43.23 12.41
CA ASN A 21 9.81 -41.96 12.02
C ASN A 21 10.89 -42.26 10.97
N ASN A 22 10.47 -42.53 9.73
CA ASN A 22 11.32 -42.53 8.56
C ASN A 22 11.60 -41.07 8.27
N SER A 23 12.53 -40.47 9.02
CA SER A 23 13.13 -39.21 8.62
C SER A 23 13.63 -39.41 7.19
N PRO A 24 13.15 -38.62 6.21
CA PRO A 24 13.48 -38.86 4.82
C PRO A 24 14.99 -38.88 4.66
N THR A 25 15.49 -39.93 4.03
CA THR A 25 16.90 -40.14 3.77
C THR A 25 17.43 -38.92 3.01
N GLN A 26 18.68 -38.49 3.21
CA GLN A 26 19.21 -37.30 2.51
C GLN A 26 19.04 -37.38 0.98
N LYS A 27 19.05 -38.59 0.41
CA LYS A 27 18.74 -38.86 -0.99
C LYS A 27 17.27 -38.62 -1.35
N GLU A 28 16.33 -38.99 -0.48
CA GLU A 28 14.89 -38.75 -0.66
C GLU A 28 14.57 -37.25 -0.59
N VAL A 29 15.20 -36.52 0.35
CA VAL A 29 15.07 -35.05 0.42
C VAL A 29 15.63 -34.36 -0.83
N GLN A 30 16.74 -34.87 -1.39
CA GLN A 30 17.31 -34.35 -2.64
C GLN A 30 16.41 -34.66 -3.85
N LEU A 31 15.85 -35.87 -3.91
CA LEU A 31 14.90 -36.27 -4.95
C LEU A 31 13.61 -35.44 -4.89
N ASP A 32 13.04 -35.21 -3.71
CA ASP A 32 11.84 -34.37 -3.54
C ASP A 32 12.08 -32.92 -3.95
N LYS A 33 13.28 -32.37 -3.64
CA LYS A 33 13.67 -31.03 -4.10
C LYS A 33 13.76 -30.97 -5.63
N GLN A 34 14.35 -31.99 -6.26
CA GLN A 34 14.41 -32.08 -7.71
C GLN A 34 13.01 -32.22 -8.32
N LEU A 35 12.14 -33.04 -7.72
CA LEU A 35 10.78 -33.27 -8.19
C LEU A 35 9.94 -31.99 -8.12
N LYS A 36 10.07 -31.23 -7.03
CA LYS A 36 9.43 -29.91 -6.88
C LYS A 36 9.97 -28.89 -7.90
N TYR A 37 11.28 -28.89 -8.13
CA TYR A 37 11.92 -28.01 -9.13
C TYR A 37 11.43 -28.31 -10.55
N TRP A 38 11.39 -29.58 -10.95
CA TRP A 38 10.93 -30.00 -12.26
C TRP A 38 9.44 -29.78 -12.45
N LYS A 39 8.63 -30.00 -11.41
CA LYS A 39 7.20 -29.67 -11.44
C LYS A 39 6.97 -28.18 -11.65
N MET A 40 7.67 -27.32 -10.90
CA MET A 40 7.57 -25.87 -11.06
C MET A 40 7.99 -25.44 -12.47
N LYS A 41 9.09 -25.99 -13.00
CA LYS A 41 9.51 -25.72 -14.38
C LYS A 41 8.48 -26.15 -15.42
N ASN A 42 7.86 -27.31 -15.24
CA ASN A 42 6.85 -27.81 -16.17
C ASN A 42 5.59 -26.94 -16.12
N ASP A 43 5.16 -26.51 -14.93
CA ASP A 43 4.03 -25.59 -14.76
C ASP A 43 4.34 -24.21 -15.38
N THR A 44 5.57 -23.70 -15.23
CA THR A 44 6.01 -22.46 -15.88
C THR A 44 6.02 -22.60 -17.40
N LEU A 45 6.51 -23.72 -17.94
CA LEU A 45 6.51 -24.00 -19.38
C LEU A 45 5.09 -24.12 -19.94
N ALA A 46 4.20 -24.83 -19.24
CA ALA A 46 2.80 -24.97 -19.66
C ALA A 46 2.10 -23.60 -19.71
N LYS A 47 2.33 -22.74 -18.72
CA LYS A 47 1.83 -21.36 -18.72
C LYS A 47 2.43 -20.52 -19.85
N ALA A 48 3.74 -20.62 -20.06
CA ALA A 48 4.42 -19.89 -21.15
C ALA A 48 3.85 -20.28 -22.53
N CYS A 49 3.64 -21.57 -22.79
CA CYS A 49 3.01 -22.03 -24.02
C CYS A 49 1.58 -21.50 -24.20
N SER A 50 0.80 -21.40 -23.11
CA SER A 50 -0.53 -20.78 -23.15
C SER A 50 -0.44 -19.30 -23.50
N TYR A 51 0.48 -18.57 -22.87
CA TYR A 51 0.63 -17.13 -23.09
C TYR A 51 1.09 -16.79 -24.50
N VAL A 52 1.98 -17.57 -25.11
CA VAL A 52 2.41 -17.36 -26.50
C VAL A 52 1.24 -17.41 -27.48
N ASN A 53 0.25 -18.28 -27.24
CA ASN A 53 -0.92 -18.38 -28.10
C ASN A 53 -1.90 -17.21 -27.94
N GLU A 54 -1.92 -16.57 -26.77
CA GLU A 54 -2.84 -15.47 -26.45
C GLU A 54 -2.20 -14.09 -26.60
N GLU A 55 -0.87 -14.02 -26.62
CA GLU A 55 -0.07 -12.79 -26.66
C GLU A 55 -0.53 -11.85 -27.76
N ARG A 56 -0.73 -12.35 -28.98
CA ARG A 56 -1.18 -11.52 -30.11
C ARG A 56 -2.54 -10.87 -29.84
N LYS A 57 -3.51 -11.61 -29.30
CA LYS A 57 -4.85 -11.07 -28.97
C LYS A 57 -4.77 -10.03 -27.87
N VAL A 58 -3.94 -10.29 -26.85
CA VAL A 58 -3.72 -9.36 -25.74
C VAL A 58 -3.06 -8.08 -26.24
N VAL A 59 -2.03 -8.17 -27.08
CA VAL A 59 -1.37 -7.00 -27.70
C VAL A 59 -2.33 -6.20 -28.58
N GLU A 60 -3.19 -6.86 -29.36
CA GLU A 60 -4.22 -6.20 -30.17
C GLU A 60 -5.24 -5.45 -29.30
N LEU A 61 -5.66 -6.06 -28.18
CA LEU A 61 -6.55 -5.41 -27.21
C LEU A 61 -5.88 -4.22 -26.52
N ILE A 62 -4.64 -4.37 -26.06
CA ILE A 62 -3.84 -3.29 -25.47
C ILE A 62 -3.78 -2.11 -26.45
N THR A 63 -3.48 -2.38 -27.72
CA THR A 63 -3.39 -1.33 -28.75
C THR A 63 -4.72 -0.61 -28.95
N LYS A 64 -5.84 -1.36 -29.01
CA LYS A 64 -7.19 -0.76 -29.12
C LYS A 64 -7.50 0.14 -27.93
N TRP A 65 -7.25 -0.35 -26.71
CA TRP A 65 -7.49 0.41 -25.49
C TRP A 65 -6.59 1.64 -25.38
N LYS A 66 -5.29 1.51 -25.72
CA LYS A 66 -4.37 2.66 -25.81
C LYS A 66 -4.93 3.73 -26.76
N ASN A 67 -5.37 3.36 -27.96
CA ASN A 67 -5.94 4.31 -28.92
C ASN A 67 -7.19 5.02 -28.38
N ILE A 68 -8.10 4.28 -27.74
CA ILE A 68 -9.30 4.86 -27.12
C ILE A 68 -8.91 5.83 -26.01
N CYS A 69 -7.97 5.43 -25.14
CA CYS A 69 -7.48 6.26 -24.05
C CYS A 69 -6.79 7.53 -24.57
N GLN A 70 -6.00 7.46 -25.64
CA GLN A 70 -5.38 8.62 -26.27
C GLN A 70 -6.44 9.59 -26.82
N MET A 71 -7.45 9.08 -27.53
CA MET A 71 -8.55 9.91 -28.04
C MET A 71 -9.36 10.57 -26.92
N ALA A 72 -9.73 9.81 -25.89
CA ALA A 72 -10.45 10.32 -24.73
C ALA A 72 -9.63 11.37 -23.96
N SER A 73 -8.33 11.13 -23.83
CA SER A 73 -7.43 12.06 -23.14
C SER A 73 -7.25 13.36 -23.92
N ASN A 74 -7.17 13.30 -25.25
CA ASN A 74 -7.13 14.51 -26.09
C ASN A 74 -8.41 15.33 -25.95
N TYR A 75 -9.56 14.67 -25.92
CA TYR A 75 -10.85 15.35 -25.70
C TYR A 75 -10.89 16.03 -24.32
N LEU A 76 -10.55 15.29 -23.26
CA LEU A 76 -10.50 15.82 -21.90
C LEU A 76 -9.50 16.97 -21.78
N TYR A 77 -8.32 16.83 -22.38
CA TYR A 77 -7.29 17.86 -22.37
C TYR A 77 -7.78 19.17 -22.98
N ASN A 78 -8.50 19.10 -24.10
CA ASN A 78 -9.05 20.29 -24.73
C ASN A 78 -10.09 20.97 -23.82
N ASP A 79 -10.99 20.20 -23.22
CA ASP A 79 -11.99 20.73 -22.28
C ASP A 79 -11.34 21.35 -21.03
N PHE A 80 -10.33 20.67 -20.46
CA PHE A 80 -9.57 21.18 -19.33
C PHE A 80 -8.76 22.43 -19.68
N SER A 81 -8.15 22.48 -20.86
CA SER A 81 -7.39 23.64 -21.33
C SER A 81 -8.30 24.88 -21.40
N ILE A 82 -9.52 24.74 -21.94
CA ILE A 82 -10.51 25.83 -21.98
C ILE A 82 -10.92 26.26 -20.57
N LYS A 83 -11.14 25.30 -19.65
CA LYS A 83 -11.49 25.61 -18.25
C LYS A 83 -10.35 26.34 -17.54
N ILE A 84 -9.11 25.92 -17.75
CA ILE A 84 -7.91 26.55 -17.18
C ILE A 84 -7.74 27.98 -17.72
N GLU A 85 -7.96 28.18 -19.02
CA GLU A 85 -7.92 29.50 -19.64
C GLU A 85 -8.97 30.44 -19.02
N ARG A 86 -10.20 29.96 -18.79
CA ARG A 86 -11.26 30.73 -18.10
C ARG A 86 -10.92 31.10 -16.66
N ILE A 87 -10.12 30.28 -15.96
CA ILE A 87 -9.64 30.56 -14.60
C ILE A 87 -8.51 31.60 -14.60
N GLY A 88 -7.97 31.93 -15.77
CA GLY A 88 -6.92 32.92 -15.95
C GLY A 88 -5.51 32.32 -15.98
N GLY A 89 -5.40 31.06 -16.45
CA GLY A 89 -4.13 30.38 -16.70
C GLY A 89 -3.86 29.21 -15.76
N TYR A 90 -2.91 28.36 -16.16
CA TYR A 90 -2.60 27.12 -15.43
C TYR A 90 -1.99 27.37 -14.05
N LYS A 91 -1.12 28.39 -13.94
CA LYS A 91 -0.56 28.82 -12.66
C LYS A 91 -1.61 29.18 -11.62
N LYS A 92 -2.67 29.89 -12.01
CA LYS A 92 -3.77 30.22 -11.09
C LYS A 92 -4.57 28.99 -10.66
N PHE A 93 -4.76 28.04 -11.58
CA PHE A 93 -5.37 26.76 -11.25
C PHE A 93 -4.53 25.97 -10.25
N GLN A 94 -3.21 25.88 -10.45
CA GLN A 94 -2.31 25.20 -9.53
C GLN A 94 -2.27 25.85 -8.13
N ILE A 95 -2.24 27.18 -8.06
CA ILE A 95 -2.32 27.91 -6.79
C ILE A 95 -3.62 27.58 -6.06
N ARG A 96 -4.77 27.65 -6.75
CA ARG A 96 -6.08 27.35 -6.16
C ARG A 96 -6.16 25.92 -5.64
N GLU A 97 -5.68 24.94 -6.39
CA GLU A 97 -5.70 23.53 -5.96
C GLU A 97 -4.73 23.28 -4.80
N TRP A 98 -3.58 23.95 -4.78
CA TRP A 98 -2.65 23.90 -3.65
C TRP A 98 -3.25 24.52 -2.38
N GLU A 99 -3.90 25.68 -2.50
CA GLU A 99 -4.60 26.33 -1.39
C GLU A 99 -5.71 25.45 -0.81
N LYS A 100 -6.55 24.85 -1.67
CA LYS A 100 -7.58 23.89 -1.23
C LYS A 100 -7.00 22.69 -0.52
N LEU A 101 -5.89 22.14 -1.05
CA LEU A 101 -5.23 20.98 -0.43
C LEU A 101 -4.63 21.37 0.93
N LYS A 102 -4.03 22.55 1.03
CA LYS A 102 -3.51 23.11 2.28
C LYS A 102 -4.63 23.31 3.28
N GLU A 103 -5.74 23.93 2.88
CA GLU A 103 -6.91 24.16 3.72
C GLU A 103 -7.50 22.83 4.22
N SER A 104 -7.70 21.85 3.33
CA SER A 104 -8.20 20.53 3.71
C SER A 104 -7.31 19.79 4.70
N LYS A 105 -5.99 20.00 4.66
CA LYS A 105 -5.05 19.40 5.62
C LYS A 105 -4.92 20.20 6.91
N SER A 106 -5.05 21.53 6.85
CA SER A 106 -5.00 22.40 8.03
C SER A 106 -6.30 22.36 8.85
N TYR A 107 -7.42 22.02 8.21
CA TYR A 107 -8.73 22.03 8.84
C TYR A 107 -8.77 21.12 10.09
N GLY A 108 -8.96 21.73 11.25
CA GLY A 108 -8.99 21.06 12.55
C GLY A 108 -7.61 20.73 13.16
N VAL A 109 -6.51 20.89 12.43
CA VAL A 109 -5.16 20.67 12.96
C VAL A 109 -4.74 21.82 13.88
N GLU A 110 -5.03 23.06 13.50
CA GLU A 110 -4.74 24.25 14.34
C GLU A 110 -5.51 24.21 15.66
N GLU A 111 -6.78 23.79 15.63
CA GLU A 111 -7.59 23.61 16.83
C GLU A 111 -7.04 22.49 17.72
N MET A 112 -6.57 21.39 17.11
CA MET A 112 -5.94 20.29 17.84
C MET A 112 -4.59 20.67 18.44
N GLU A 113 -3.77 21.47 17.75
CA GLU A 113 -2.52 22.04 18.29
C GLU A 113 -2.79 22.90 19.52
N ASN A 114 -3.75 23.82 19.44
CA ASN A 114 -4.12 24.65 20.58
C ASN A 114 -4.64 23.82 21.76
N ASN A 115 -5.49 22.82 21.50
CA ASN A 115 -6.00 21.93 22.54
C ASN A 115 -4.91 21.07 23.18
N PHE A 116 -3.92 20.64 22.39
CA PHE A 116 -2.77 19.89 22.89
C PHE A 116 -1.86 20.76 23.75
N GLU A 117 -1.61 22.02 23.35
CA GLU A 117 -0.83 22.97 24.16
C GLU A 117 -1.48 23.20 25.53
N ILE A 118 -2.81 23.40 25.56
CA ILE A 118 -3.59 23.50 26.80
C ILE A 118 -3.49 22.21 27.64
N TYR A 119 -3.53 21.04 27.00
CA TYR A 119 -3.41 19.75 27.69
C TYR A 119 -2.02 19.55 28.30
N VAL A 120 -0.95 19.91 27.59
CA VAL A 120 0.43 19.84 28.11
C VAL A 120 0.63 20.77 29.32
N GLU A 121 -0.06 21.90 29.36
CA GLU A 121 -0.05 22.81 30.51
C GLU A 121 -0.89 22.33 31.71
N SER A 122 -1.82 21.39 31.48
CA SER A 122 -2.73 20.87 32.50
C SER A 122 -2.02 20.09 33.60
N ASP A 123 -2.62 20.08 34.78
CA ASP A 123 -2.11 19.31 35.93
C ASP A 123 -2.18 17.79 35.68
N GLU A 124 -3.10 17.33 34.83
CA GLU A 124 -3.25 15.93 34.46
C GLU A 124 -2.01 15.42 33.70
N PHE A 125 -1.50 16.20 32.75
CA PHE A 125 -0.29 15.84 32.01
C PHE A 125 0.97 15.86 32.90
N LYS A 126 1.04 16.82 33.84
CA LYS A 126 2.16 16.94 34.79
C LYS A 126 2.20 15.81 35.82
N MET A 127 1.07 15.15 36.08
CA MET A 127 0.99 13.98 36.97
C MET A 127 1.39 12.66 36.30
N LEU A 128 1.48 12.62 34.96
CA LEU A 128 1.96 11.45 34.22
C LEU A 128 3.45 11.18 34.49
N SER A 129 3.86 9.93 34.33
CA SER A 129 5.28 9.59 34.38
C SER A 129 6.03 10.21 33.20
N GLY A 130 7.33 10.48 33.35
CA GLY A 130 8.13 11.07 32.27
C GLY A 130 8.17 10.21 31.00
N LEU A 131 7.94 8.90 31.11
CA LEU A 131 7.84 7.99 29.97
C LEU A 131 6.51 8.16 29.21
N GLU A 132 5.40 8.29 29.94
CA GLU A 132 4.07 8.53 29.36
C GLU A 132 3.97 9.93 28.73
N GLN A 133 4.59 10.94 29.34
CA GLN A 133 4.67 12.29 28.77
C GLN A 133 5.39 12.27 27.41
N GLN A 134 6.50 11.53 27.33
CA GLN A 134 7.27 11.37 26.11
C GLN A 134 6.45 10.67 25.02
N GLU A 135 5.74 9.59 25.35
CA GLU A 135 4.89 8.86 24.40
C GLU A 135 3.75 9.73 23.85
N VAL A 136 3.11 10.53 24.71
CA VAL A 136 2.04 11.46 24.29
C VAL A 136 2.58 12.54 23.34
N ILE A 137 3.76 13.10 23.65
CA ILE A 137 4.43 14.08 22.79
C ILE A 137 4.84 13.45 21.46
N ASP A 138 5.39 12.24 21.47
CA ASP A 138 5.82 11.54 20.25
C ASP A 138 4.63 11.18 19.36
N ASN A 139 3.52 10.69 19.95
CA ASN A 139 2.28 10.42 19.23
C ASN A 139 1.70 11.68 18.58
N PHE A 140 1.72 12.81 19.30
CA PHE A 140 1.26 14.09 18.76
C PHE A 140 2.18 14.61 17.65
N ASN A 141 3.50 14.50 17.83
CA ASN A 141 4.47 14.85 16.80
C ASN A 141 4.30 14.01 15.53
N ASP A 142 4.00 12.71 15.66
CA ASP A 142 3.73 11.84 14.52
C ASP A 142 2.40 12.16 13.83
N PHE A 143 1.38 12.55 14.61
CA PHE A 143 0.13 13.09 14.08
C PHE A 143 0.40 14.36 13.25
N LEU A 144 1.19 15.30 13.78
CA LEU A 144 1.56 16.53 13.09
C LEU A 144 2.38 16.28 11.83
N LYS A 145 3.35 15.37 11.84
CA LYS A 145 4.11 14.99 10.64
C LYS A 145 3.21 14.50 9.50
N THR A 146 2.06 13.92 9.85
CA THR A 146 1.13 13.31 8.89
C THR A 146 0.08 14.30 8.40
N HIS A 147 -0.41 15.18 9.29
CA HIS A 147 -1.57 16.04 9.02
C HIS A 147 -1.21 17.50 8.83
N LYS A 148 -0.11 17.99 9.41
CA LYS A 148 0.36 19.35 9.15
C LYS A 148 0.97 19.38 7.74
N PRO A 149 0.46 20.22 6.83
CA PRO A 149 1.11 20.39 5.54
C PRO A 149 2.55 20.88 5.79
N PRO A 150 3.56 20.32 5.11
CA PRO A 150 4.93 20.81 5.27
C PRO A 150 4.97 22.28 4.86
N ASP A 151 5.53 23.15 5.71
CA ASP A 151 5.79 24.57 5.40
C ASP A 151 6.78 24.75 4.25
N LYS A 152 7.39 23.66 3.77
CA LYS A 152 8.41 23.67 2.74
C LYS A 152 7.78 23.77 1.35
N ASP A 153 8.10 24.90 0.74
CA ASP A 153 8.16 25.19 -0.68
C ASP A 153 6.80 25.14 -1.38
N VAL A 154 6.21 26.33 -1.53
CA VAL A 154 5.22 26.59 -2.60
C VAL A 154 5.82 26.03 -3.89
N PRO A 155 5.18 25.03 -4.52
CA PRO A 155 5.72 24.44 -5.73
C PRO A 155 5.94 25.52 -6.79
N GLU A 156 7.03 25.40 -7.56
CA GLU A 156 7.22 26.28 -8.69
C GLU A 156 6.12 26.00 -9.72
N PHE A 157 5.18 26.94 -9.82
CA PHE A 157 4.01 26.81 -10.67
C PHE A 157 4.36 27.16 -12.11
N THR A 158 3.97 26.28 -13.03
CA THR A 158 4.19 26.44 -14.47
C THR A 158 2.99 27.10 -15.13
N ASP A 159 3.24 27.90 -16.17
CA ASP A 159 2.17 28.54 -16.94
C ASP A 159 1.58 27.61 -18.01
N GLU A 160 2.31 26.57 -18.41
CA GLU A 160 1.89 25.62 -19.44
C GLU A 160 1.26 24.37 -18.83
N PHE A 161 0.03 24.06 -19.27
CA PHE A 161 -0.64 22.80 -18.96
C PHE A 161 -0.18 21.74 -19.96
N THR A 162 0.29 20.58 -19.49
CA THR A 162 0.72 19.49 -20.38
C THR A 162 -0.16 18.24 -20.22
N MET A 163 -0.14 17.36 -21.22
CA MET A 163 -0.83 16.06 -21.14
C MET A 163 -0.34 15.19 -19.97
N ARG A 164 0.92 15.31 -19.57
CA ARG A 164 1.43 14.61 -18.40
C ARG A 164 0.77 15.11 -17.12
N ASP A 165 0.45 16.39 -17.05
CA ASP A 165 -0.20 16.98 -15.87
C ASP A 165 -1.69 16.60 -15.80
N LEU A 166 -2.35 16.43 -16.95
CA LEU A 166 -3.68 15.82 -16.99
C LEU A 166 -3.67 14.39 -16.42
N TYR A 167 -2.69 13.58 -16.79
CA TYR A 167 -2.57 12.20 -16.29
C TYR A 167 -2.26 12.14 -14.80
N LYS A 168 -1.43 13.05 -14.29
CA LYS A 168 -1.22 13.21 -12.84
C LYS A 168 -2.53 13.56 -12.12
N LEU A 169 -3.32 14.47 -12.68
CA LEU A 169 -4.63 14.85 -12.11
C LEU A 169 -5.62 13.67 -12.10
N LEU A 170 -5.58 12.83 -13.13
CA LEU A 170 -6.42 11.63 -13.23
C LEU A 170 -5.87 10.43 -12.43
N HIS A 171 -4.71 10.55 -11.79
CA HIS A 171 -3.98 9.45 -11.14
C HIS A 171 -3.74 8.25 -12.06
N LEU A 172 -3.42 8.53 -13.32
CA LEU A 172 -3.13 7.53 -14.35
C LEU A 172 -1.65 7.57 -14.73
N ASP A 173 -1.10 6.40 -15.03
CA ASP A 173 0.26 6.29 -15.54
C ASP A 173 0.30 6.72 -17.01
N TYR A 174 1.12 7.73 -17.31
CA TYR A 174 1.31 8.24 -18.66
C TYR A 174 2.01 7.21 -19.55
N SER A 175 2.96 6.45 -19.00
CA SER A 175 3.71 5.42 -19.73
C SER A 175 2.79 4.32 -20.23
N LEU A 176 1.72 4.00 -19.49
CA LEU A 176 0.78 2.95 -19.88
C LEU A 176 0.05 3.26 -21.20
N VAL A 177 -0.11 4.53 -21.57
CA VAL A 177 -0.89 4.94 -22.75
C VAL A 177 -0.01 5.47 -23.88
N TYR A 178 1.11 6.12 -23.58
CA TYR A 178 1.96 6.80 -24.57
C TYR A 178 3.34 6.18 -24.76
N GLU A 179 3.78 5.27 -23.88
CA GLU A 179 4.97 4.42 -24.08
C GLU A 179 4.55 2.99 -24.45
#